data_AF-A0A1Y5ILF3-F1
#
_entry.id   AF-A0A1Y5ILF3-F1
#
_cell.length_a   1.000
_cell.length_b   1.000
_cell.length_c   1.000
_cell.angle_alpha   90.00
_cell.angle_beta   90.00
_cell.angle_gamma   90.00
#
_symmetry.space_group_name_H-M   'P 1'
#
loop_
_entity.id
_entity.type
_entity.pdbx_description
1 polymer ?
#
loop_
_entity_poly.entity_id
_entity_poly.type
_entity_poly.pdbx_seq_one_letter_code
_entity_poly.pdbx_strand_id
1 'polypeptide(L)'
;MSAVSGKLKELTASSSGSERGGDGRYASGKYAVGGTLKGTSTREDDLKVRFWNLWGGSKTCREVMVKSARDSVYRNPEGLERAVLSLDRVAPFVDSPLLLHRAPELLAMPTGEIVRRLVKMRDVIPRDVGFVATQMPALLLMKPETLTLAARRLAAAQGTSKACVVDFVQSEGIDAFAAFACEGESEEVEPVTVA
;
A
#
# COMPACT_ATOMS: atom_id res chain seq x y z
N MET A 1 -57.27 4.49 23.59
CA MET A 1 -56.22 3.96 24.48
C MET A 1 -55.80 2.59 23.98
N SER A 2 -54.49 2.38 23.87
CA SER A 2 -53.76 1.10 23.74
C SER A 2 -53.96 0.17 22.54
N ALA A 3 -52.82 -0.36 22.11
CA ALA A 3 -52.49 -0.98 20.84
C ALA A 3 -52.29 -2.51 20.94
N VAL A 4 -52.42 -3.23 19.82
CA VAL A 4 -51.74 -4.49 19.45
C VAL A 4 -51.86 -4.60 17.91
N SER A 5 -50.89 -4.26 17.05
CA SER A 5 -49.57 -4.85 16.76
C SER A 5 -49.57 -6.34 16.40
N GLY A 6 -49.34 -6.68 15.12
CA GLY A 6 -48.73 -7.96 14.76
C GLY A 6 -49.11 -8.54 13.39
N LYS A 7 -48.06 -8.70 12.56
CA LYS A 7 -47.92 -9.57 11.37
C LYS A 7 -48.25 -8.96 10.00
N LEU A 8 -47.36 -8.10 9.53
CA LEU A 8 -46.90 -8.22 8.14
C LEU A 8 -45.85 -9.34 8.09
N LYS A 9 -46.23 -10.48 7.53
CA LYS A 9 -45.32 -11.53 7.09
C LYS A 9 -45.12 -11.36 5.58
N GLU A 10 -43.86 -11.57 5.18
CA GLU A 10 -43.39 -11.99 3.86
C GLU A 10 -43.35 -10.98 2.71
N LEU A 11 -42.37 -11.24 1.84
CA LEU A 11 -41.84 -10.42 0.73
C LEU A 11 -40.83 -9.38 1.26
N THR A 12 -39.52 -9.62 1.29
CA THR A 12 -38.69 -10.23 0.25
C THR A 12 -37.38 -10.77 0.86
N ALA A 13 -37.26 -12.08 0.95
CA ALA A 13 -35.97 -12.76 1.03
C ALA A 13 -35.61 -13.24 -0.38
N SER A 14 -34.60 -12.61 -0.98
CA SER A 14 -33.83 -13.17 -2.09
C SER A 14 -32.42 -12.58 -2.06
N SER A 15 -31.58 -13.23 -1.26
CA SER A 15 -30.22 -13.69 -1.58
C SER A 15 -29.38 -12.88 -2.56
N SER A 16 -28.29 -12.31 -2.05
CA SER A 16 -26.92 -12.64 -2.50
C SER A 16 -25.92 -11.94 -1.59
N GLY A 17 -25.87 -12.36 -0.32
CA GLY A 17 -24.77 -12.00 0.56
C GLY A 17 -23.54 -12.78 0.14
N SER A 18 -22.67 -12.19 -0.70
CA SER A 18 -21.31 -12.70 -0.81
C SER A 18 -20.65 -12.49 0.56
N GLU A 19 -20.20 -13.56 1.19
CA GLU A 19 -19.49 -13.51 2.47
C GLU A 19 -18.36 -12.48 2.37
N ARG A 20 -18.51 -11.40 3.17
CA ARG A 20 -17.50 -10.35 3.29
C ARG A 20 -16.47 -10.87 4.29
N GLY A 21 -15.21 -10.98 3.86
CA GLY A 21 -14.10 -11.12 4.79
C GLY A 21 -14.06 -9.91 5.72
N GLY A 22 -13.65 -10.13 6.98
CA GLY A 22 -13.56 -9.08 8.00
C GLY A 22 -12.60 -7.92 7.63
N ASP A 23 -11.85 -8.06 6.54
CA ASP A 23 -10.91 -7.09 5.96
C ASP A 23 -11.51 -6.25 4.82
N GLY A 24 -12.80 -6.43 4.50
CA GLY A 24 -13.47 -5.74 3.41
C GLY A 24 -13.21 -6.35 2.03
N ARG A 25 -12.68 -7.57 1.93
CA ARG A 25 -12.59 -8.33 0.67
C ARG A 25 -13.81 -9.26 0.48
N TYR A 26 -14.18 -9.51 -0.78
CA TYR A 26 -15.01 -10.62 -1.21
C TYR A 26 -14.28 -11.95 -1.01
N ALA A 27 -15.00 -13.06 -0.92
CA ALA A 27 -14.44 -14.42 -0.93
C ALA A 27 -13.50 -14.73 -2.12
N SER A 28 -13.57 -13.94 -3.19
CA SER A 28 -12.63 -13.99 -4.33
C SER A 28 -11.27 -13.31 -4.08
N GLY A 29 -11.03 -12.77 -2.88
CA GLY A 29 -9.83 -12.00 -2.52
C GLY A 29 -9.84 -10.55 -3.02
N LYS A 30 -10.92 -10.09 -3.65
CA LYS A 30 -11.06 -8.73 -4.22
C LYS A 30 -11.71 -7.79 -3.22
N TYR A 31 -11.27 -6.54 -3.10
CA TYR A 31 -11.90 -5.57 -2.19
C TYR A 31 -13.36 -5.26 -2.58
N ALA A 32 -14.24 -5.23 -1.58
CA ALA A 32 -15.65 -4.87 -1.70
C ALA A 32 -15.79 -3.35 -1.76
N VAL A 33 -16.16 -2.82 -2.92
CA VAL A 33 -16.42 -1.40 -3.11
C VAL A 33 -17.89 -1.12 -2.76
N GLY A 34 -18.11 -0.31 -1.73
CA GLY A 34 -19.44 0.13 -1.34
C GLY A 34 -19.86 1.36 -2.13
N GLY A 35 -20.98 1.26 -2.85
CA GLY A 35 -21.76 2.41 -3.29
C GLY A 35 -21.46 2.90 -4.70
N THR A 36 -21.98 2.22 -5.71
CA THR A 36 -22.35 2.85 -6.98
C THR A 36 -23.59 2.12 -7.50
N LEU A 37 -24.54 2.86 -8.09
CA LEU A 37 -25.80 2.34 -8.63
C LEU A 37 -25.55 1.05 -9.41
N LYS A 38 -26.19 -0.05 -8.97
CA LYS A 38 -26.11 -1.37 -9.61
C LYS A 38 -26.42 -1.24 -11.10
N GLY A 39 -25.41 -1.35 -11.97
CA GLY A 39 -25.61 -1.66 -13.39
C GLY A 39 -24.76 -0.93 -14.43
N THR A 40 -24.03 0.15 -14.09
CA THR A 40 -23.30 0.94 -15.11
C THR A 40 -21.86 1.29 -14.79
N SER A 41 -21.35 1.05 -13.58
CA SER A 41 -19.95 1.37 -13.26
C SER A 41 -19.00 0.26 -13.71
N THR A 42 -17.92 0.65 -14.39
CA THR A 42 -16.83 -0.28 -14.68
C THR A 42 -15.91 -0.39 -13.47
N ARG A 43 -15.10 -1.46 -13.40
CA ARG A 43 -14.05 -1.58 -12.37
C ARG A 43 -13.12 -0.36 -12.37
N GLU A 44 -12.78 0.16 -13.54
CA GLU A 44 -11.90 1.32 -13.65
C GLU A 44 -12.56 2.57 -13.04
N ASP A 45 -13.86 2.77 -13.26
CA ASP A 45 -14.62 3.87 -12.65
C ASP A 45 -14.69 3.73 -11.12
N ASP A 46 -14.94 2.52 -10.62
CA ASP A 46 -14.99 2.25 -9.18
C ASP A 46 -13.64 2.55 -8.50
N LEU A 47 -12.53 2.19 -9.15
CA LEU A 47 -11.18 2.45 -8.65
C LEU A 47 -10.87 3.96 -8.62
N LYS A 48 -11.27 4.70 -9.65
CA LYS A 48 -11.11 6.16 -9.71
C LYS A 48 -11.91 6.85 -8.61
N VAL A 49 -13.19 6.52 -8.47
CA VAL A 49 -14.07 7.08 -7.43
C VAL A 49 -13.48 6.80 -6.05
N ARG A 50 -13.05 5.56 -5.80
CA ARG A 50 -12.42 5.20 -4.53
C ARG A 50 -11.11 5.95 -4.28
N PHE A 51 -10.25 6.08 -5.30
CA PHE A 51 -9.02 6.85 -5.19
C PHE A 51 -9.29 8.30 -4.82
N TRP A 52 -10.22 8.97 -5.51
CA TRP A 52 -10.52 10.37 -5.23
C TRP A 52 -11.15 10.58 -3.84
N ASN A 53 -11.98 9.65 -3.38
CA ASN A 53 -12.51 9.67 -2.00
C ASN A 53 -11.38 9.59 -0.96
N LEU A 54 -10.39 8.72 -1.17
CA LEU A 54 -9.23 8.59 -0.28
C LEU A 54 -8.28 9.80 -0.38
N TRP A 55 -8.01 10.24 -1.61
CA TRP A 55 -7.10 11.33 -1.92
C TRP A 55 -7.60 12.66 -1.35
N GLY A 56 -8.88 12.99 -1.57
CA GLY A 56 -9.51 14.21 -1.05
C GLY A 56 -9.61 14.24 0.48
N GLY A 57 -9.79 13.08 1.11
CA GLY A 57 -9.84 12.93 2.57
C GLY A 57 -8.46 12.95 3.26
N SER A 58 -7.37 12.72 2.53
CA SER A 58 -6.02 12.60 3.09
C SER A 58 -5.36 13.96 3.33
N LYS A 59 -4.91 14.21 4.57
CA LYS A 59 -4.09 15.39 4.89
C LYS A 59 -2.76 15.35 4.13
N THR A 60 -2.11 14.19 4.07
CA THR A 60 -0.84 13.99 3.37
C THR A 60 -0.95 14.33 1.89
N CYS A 61 -1.98 13.84 1.20
CA CYS A 61 -2.22 14.16 -0.22
C CYS A 61 -2.42 15.67 -0.44
N ARG A 62 -3.20 16.33 0.42
CA ARG A 62 -3.39 17.79 0.34
C ARG A 62 -2.09 18.55 0.52
N GLU A 63 -1.25 18.15 1.48
CA GLU A 63 0.05 18.78 1.68
C GLU A 63 0.98 18.61 0.47
N VAL A 64 1.04 17.40 -0.09
CA VAL A 64 1.83 17.12 -1.30
C VAL A 64 1.34 17.99 -2.45
N MET A 65 0.03 18.07 -2.71
CA MET A 65 -0.52 18.94 -3.74
C MET A 65 -0.16 20.42 -3.55
N VAL A 66 -0.27 20.93 -2.31
CA VAL A 66 0.02 22.34 -1.99
C VAL A 66 1.50 22.66 -2.19
N LYS A 67 2.40 21.79 -1.74
CA LYS A 67 3.85 21.96 -1.85
C LYS A 67 4.37 21.78 -3.28
N SER A 68 3.63 21.08 -4.13
CA SER A 68 4.09 20.75 -5.49
C SER A 68 3.85 21.87 -6.50
N ALA A 69 4.72 21.92 -7.52
CA ALA A 69 4.61 22.85 -8.64
C ALA A 69 3.31 22.64 -9.45
N ARG A 70 2.88 23.65 -10.21
CA ARG A 70 1.62 23.64 -10.97
C ARG A 70 1.54 22.52 -12.01
N ASP A 71 2.67 22.19 -12.61
CA ASP A 71 2.88 21.17 -13.64
C ASP A 71 3.32 19.81 -13.08
N SER A 72 3.32 19.65 -11.74
CA SER A 72 3.67 18.39 -11.10
C SER A 72 2.63 17.29 -11.37
N VAL A 73 3.07 16.03 -11.26
CA VAL A 73 2.20 14.84 -11.38
C VAL A 73 1.01 14.90 -10.41
N TYR A 74 1.21 15.47 -9.22
CA TYR A 74 0.20 15.58 -8.17
C TYR A 74 -0.95 16.54 -8.48
N ARG A 75 -0.80 17.38 -9.52
CA ARG A 75 -1.82 18.33 -9.97
C ARG A 75 -2.40 17.98 -11.34
N ASN A 76 -2.09 16.78 -11.87
CA ASN A 76 -2.63 16.26 -13.12
C ASN A 76 -3.63 15.12 -12.84
N PRO A 77 -4.95 15.39 -12.81
CA PRO A 77 -5.97 14.39 -12.48
C PRO A 77 -5.92 13.15 -13.38
N GLU A 78 -5.78 13.35 -14.69
CA GLU A 78 -5.70 12.24 -15.65
C GLU A 78 -4.45 11.39 -15.45
N GLY A 79 -3.32 12.03 -15.10
CA GLY A 79 -2.08 11.35 -14.76
C GLY A 79 -2.23 10.46 -13.52
N LEU A 80 -2.88 10.98 -12.48
CA LEU A 80 -3.14 10.25 -11.24
C LEU A 80 -4.06 9.04 -11.48
N GLU A 81 -5.18 9.23 -12.19
CA GLU A 81 -6.08 8.13 -12.54
C GLU A 81 -5.37 7.07 -13.36
N ARG A 82 -4.58 7.47 -14.36
CA ARG A 82 -3.81 6.53 -15.19
C ARG A 82 -2.82 5.73 -14.35
N ALA A 83 -2.17 6.34 -13.35
CA ALA A 83 -1.25 5.63 -12.46
C ALA A 83 -1.96 4.56 -11.63
N VAL A 84 -3.13 4.89 -11.06
CA VAL A 84 -3.97 3.95 -10.29
C VAL A 84 -4.38 2.75 -11.15
N LEU A 85 -4.90 3.01 -12.35
CA LEU A 85 -5.37 1.96 -13.26
C LEU A 85 -4.22 1.12 -13.82
N SER A 86 -3.10 1.77 -14.16
CA SER A 86 -1.92 1.06 -14.67
C SER A 86 -1.36 0.11 -13.62
N LEU A 87 -1.30 0.54 -12.35
CA LEU A 87 -0.86 -0.31 -11.25
C LEU A 87 -1.84 -1.45 -10.98
N ASP A 88 -3.15 -1.21 -10.98
CA ASP A 88 -4.16 -2.27 -10.82
C ASP A 88 -4.04 -3.32 -11.94
N ARG A 89 -3.78 -2.88 -13.17
CA ARG A 89 -3.65 -3.79 -14.33
C ARG A 89 -2.45 -4.73 -14.21
N VAL A 90 -1.30 -4.24 -13.73
CA VAL A 90 -0.06 -5.04 -13.65
C VAL A 90 0.17 -5.71 -12.30
N ALA A 91 -0.46 -5.21 -11.24
CA ALA A 91 -0.38 -5.72 -9.88
C ALA A 91 -1.76 -5.74 -9.20
N PRO A 92 -2.73 -6.52 -9.70
CA PRO A 92 -4.12 -6.51 -9.22
C PRO A 92 -4.30 -7.05 -7.79
N PHE A 93 -3.26 -7.66 -7.22
CA PHE A 93 -3.20 -8.10 -5.83
C PHE A 93 -2.88 -6.94 -4.86
N VAL A 94 -2.49 -5.78 -5.39
CA VAL A 94 -2.27 -4.55 -4.61
C VAL A 94 -3.52 -3.69 -4.70
N ASP A 95 -3.94 -3.15 -3.56
CA ASP A 95 -4.98 -2.13 -3.53
C ASP A 95 -4.40 -0.79 -4.02
N SER A 96 -4.42 -0.54 -5.33
CA SER A 96 -3.73 0.63 -5.91
C SER A 96 -4.27 1.98 -5.40
N PRO A 97 -5.59 2.21 -5.22
CA PRO A 97 -6.07 3.42 -4.56
C PRO A 97 -5.55 3.56 -3.13
N LEU A 98 -5.60 2.47 -2.35
CA LEU A 98 -5.19 2.50 -0.94
C LEU A 98 -3.67 2.66 -0.79
N LEU A 99 -2.88 2.11 -1.70
CA LEU A 99 -1.43 2.29 -1.70
C LEU A 99 -1.04 3.73 -2.08
N LEU A 100 -1.54 4.24 -3.20
CA LEU A 100 -1.07 5.50 -3.79
C LEU A 100 -1.53 6.75 -3.01
N HIS A 101 -2.61 6.68 -2.22
CA HIS A 101 -2.95 7.78 -1.31
C HIS A 101 -2.13 7.75 0.00
N ARG A 102 -1.64 6.57 0.43
CA ARG A 102 -0.81 6.43 1.65
C ARG A 102 0.63 6.84 1.42
N ALA A 103 1.16 6.54 0.23
CA ALA A 103 2.47 7.02 -0.22
C ALA A 103 2.33 7.72 -1.57
N PRO A 104 1.89 8.99 -1.58
CA PRO A 104 1.78 9.78 -2.80
C PRO A 104 3.08 9.83 -3.60
N GLU A 105 4.24 9.74 -2.96
CA GLU A 105 5.56 9.74 -3.59
C GLU A 105 5.70 8.66 -4.68
N LEU A 106 4.96 7.55 -4.55
CA LEU A 106 4.91 6.50 -5.57
C LEU A 106 4.27 6.97 -6.89
N LEU A 107 3.43 8.01 -6.88
CA LEU A 107 2.83 8.58 -8.09
C LEU A 107 3.88 9.28 -8.99
N ALA A 108 4.98 9.75 -8.40
CA ALA A 108 6.10 10.30 -9.16
C ALA A 108 7.02 9.21 -9.76
N MET A 109 6.78 7.94 -9.43
CA MET A 109 7.57 6.81 -9.88
C MET A 109 6.89 6.13 -11.09
N PRO A 110 7.65 5.71 -12.11
CA PRO A 110 7.09 4.89 -13.18
C PRO A 110 6.47 3.60 -12.62
N THR A 111 5.29 3.20 -13.11
CA THR A 111 4.59 1.98 -12.64
C THR A 111 5.47 0.74 -12.70
N GLY A 112 6.31 0.60 -13.74
CA GLY A 112 7.25 -0.51 -13.86
C GLY A 112 8.29 -0.57 -12.75
N GLU A 113 8.72 0.59 -12.23
CA GLU A 113 9.62 0.64 -11.08
C GLU A 113 8.91 0.24 -9.78
N ILE A 114 7.66 0.67 -9.56
CA ILE A 114 6.85 0.21 -8.42
C ILE A 114 6.72 -1.32 -8.43
N VAL A 115 6.46 -1.91 -9.59
CA VAL A 115 6.38 -3.38 -9.77
C VAL A 115 7.71 -4.05 -9.47
N ARG A 116 8.83 -3.52 -9.96
CA ARG A 116 10.17 -4.05 -9.62
C ARG A 116 10.40 -4.06 -8.11
N ARG A 117 10.01 -2.99 -7.41
CA ARG A 117 10.14 -2.90 -5.95
C ARG A 117 9.22 -3.87 -5.21
N LEU A 118 7.99 -4.06 -5.68
CA LEU A 118 7.07 -5.09 -5.15
C LEU A 118 7.66 -6.50 -5.30
N VAL A 119 8.27 -6.82 -6.44
CA VAL A 119 8.96 -8.11 -6.65
C VAL A 119 10.11 -8.28 -5.66
N LYS A 120 10.95 -7.25 -5.49
CA LYS A 120 12.07 -7.29 -4.54
C LYS A 120 11.60 -7.40 -3.10
N MET A 121 10.53 -6.71 -2.74
CA MET A 121 9.89 -6.84 -1.43
C MET A 121 9.39 -8.26 -1.19
N ARG A 122 8.78 -8.91 -2.18
CA ARG A 122 8.31 -10.31 -2.06
C ARG A 122 9.47 -11.28 -1.81
N ASP A 123 10.64 -11.03 -2.41
CA ASP A 123 11.82 -11.90 -2.22
C ASP A 123 12.34 -11.84 -0.76
N VAL A 124 12.06 -10.74 -0.06
CA VAL A 124 12.50 -10.48 1.31
C VAL A 124 11.41 -10.78 2.35
N ILE A 125 10.15 -10.54 1.98
CA ILE A 125 8.99 -10.67 2.86
C ILE A 125 8.13 -11.84 2.36
N PRO A 126 8.18 -13.01 3.01
CA PRO A 126 7.58 -14.25 2.50
C PRO A 126 6.04 -14.32 2.61
N ARG A 127 5.36 -13.21 2.92
CA ARG A 127 3.90 -13.14 3.14
C ARG A 127 3.23 -12.22 2.11
N ASP A 128 1.90 -12.07 2.19
CA ASP A 128 1.04 -11.26 1.29
C ASP A 128 1.64 -9.86 1.02
N VAL A 129 2.46 -9.78 -0.05
CA VAL A 129 3.21 -8.57 -0.40
C VAL A 129 2.29 -7.43 -0.79
N GLY A 130 1.11 -7.73 -1.34
CA GLY A 130 0.11 -6.72 -1.67
C GLY A 130 -0.42 -6.06 -0.40
N PHE A 131 -0.80 -6.87 0.59
CA PHE A 131 -1.22 -6.35 1.89
C PHE A 131 -0.09 -5.56 2.58
N VAL A 132 1.12 -6.12 2.65
CA VAL A 132 2.26 -5.47 3.31
C VAL A 132 2.62 -4.16 2.64
N ALA A 133 2.70 -4.12 1.31
CA ALA A 133 2.97 -2.90 0.56
C ALA A 133 1.94 -1.81 0.86
N THR A 134 0.66 -2.16 0.97
CA THR A 134 -0.40 -1.20 1.28
C THR A 134 -0.39 -0.75 2.75
N GLN A 135 0.00 -1.59 3.70
CA GLN A 135 0.11 -1.21 5.11
C GLN A 135 1.40 -0.44 5.42
N MET A 136 2.50 -0.77 4.75
CA MET A 136 3.84 -0.24 4.98
C MET A 136 4.47 0.24 3.67
N PRO A 137 3.88 1.25 3.01
CA PRO A 137 4.36 1.68 1.70
C PRO A 137 5.76 2.33 1.74
N ALA A 138 6.23 2.75 2.92
CA ALA A 138 7.58 3.27 3.12
C ALA A 138 8.65 2.24 2.71
N LEU A 139 8.40 0.94 2.85
CA LEU A 139 9.30 -0.12 2.39
C LEU A 139 9.46 -0.14 0.86
N LEU A 140 8.44 0.32 0.10
CA LEU A 140 8.54 0.49 -1.36
C LEU A 140 9.28 1.78 -1.74
N LEU A 141 9.41 2.76 -0.84
CA LEU A 141 10.15 3.99 -1.10
C LEU A 141 11.67 3.80 -0.91
N MET A 142 12.08 2.80 -0.13
CA MET A 142 13.47 2.40 0.00
C MET A 142 14.08 1.93 -1.32
N LYS A 143 15.39 2.12 -1.48
CA LYS A 143 16.13 1.50 -2.59
C LYS A 143 16.08 -0.03 -2.45
N PRO A 144 15.88 -0.79 -3.54
CA PRO A 144 15.83 -2.25 -3.48
C PRO A 144 17.04 -2.91 -2.80
N GLU A 145 18.22 -2.33 -3.03
CA GLU A 145 19.49 -2.81 -2.47
C GLU A 145 19.51 -2.63 -0.95
N THR A 146 19.08 -1.45 -0.47
CA THR A 146 18.94 -1.13 0.96
C THR A 146 17.96 -2.08 1.64
N LEU A 147 16.79 -2.32 1.03
CA LEU A 147 15.78 -3.24 1.57
C LEU A 147 16.33 -4.66 1.74
N THR A 148 17.03 -5.16 0.72
CA THR A 148 17.59 -6.51 0.71
C THR A 148 18.72 -6.65 1.74
N LEU A 149 19.62 -5.67 1.80
CA LEU A 149 20.75 -5.67 2.74
C LEU A 149 20.27 -5.55 4.19
N ALA A 150 19.36 -4.61 4.47
CA ALA A 150 18.78 -4.42 5.80
C ALA A 150 18.10 -5.70 6.30
N ALA A 151 17.28 -6.35 5.46
CA ALA A 151 16.61 -7.57 5.85
C ALA A 151 17.58 -8.74 6.10
N ARG A 152 18.64 -8.87 5.29
CA ARG A 152 19.68 -9.88 5.52
C ARG A 152 20.40 -9.65 6.85
N ARG A 153 20.76 -8.41 7.17
CA ARG A 153 21.44 -8.06 8.43
C ARG A 153 20.52 -8.20 9.63
N LEU A 154 19.25 -7.83 9.50
CA LEU A 154 18.22 -8.09 10.52
C LEU A 154 18.10 -9.59 10.81
N ALA A 155 18.02 -10.44 9.78
CA ALA A 155 17.95 -11.89 9.94
C ALA A 155 19.20 -12.46 10.63
N ALA A 156 20.38 -11.92 10.33
CA ALA A 156 21.63 -12.31 10.99
C ALA A 156 21.64 -11.88 12.47
N ALA A 157 21.20 -10.65 12.78
CA ALA A 157 21.17 -10.11 14.13
C ALA A 157 20.16 -10.82 15.05
N GLN A 158 19.00 -11.21 14.52
CA GLN A 158 17.95 -11.88 15.30
C GLN A 158 18.16 -13.41 15.41
N GLY A 159 19.22 -13.97 14.82
CA GLY A 159 19.56 -15.40 14.91
C GLY A 159 18.47 -16.35 14.37
N THR A 160 17.50 -15.83 13.61
CA THR A 160 16.33 -16.58 13.15
C THR A 160 16.15 -16.43 11.65
N SER A 161 15.97 -17.56 10.96
CA SER A 161 15.66 -17.62 9.52
C SER A 161 14.31 -16.96 9.13
N LYS A 162 13.56 -16.44 10.11
CA LYS A 162 12.21 -15.86 9.96
C LYS A 162 12.09 -14.49 10.62
N ALA A 163 13.18 -13.72 10.75
CA ALA A 163 13.08 -12.33 11.19
C ALA A 163 12.02 -11.61 10.33
N CYS A 164 10.92 -11.23 10.97
CA CYS A 164 9.80 -10.65 10.26
C CYS A 164 10.07 -9.16 10.09
N VAL A 165 10.55 -8.76 8.92
CA VAL A 165 10.76 -7.35 8.54
C VAL A 165 9.52 -6.50 8.88
N VAL A 166 8.33 -7.05 8.66
CA VAL A 166 7.05 -6.40 8.97
C VAL A 166 6.94 -6.12 10.46
N ASP A 167 7.13 -7.12 11.32
CA ASP A 167 6.99 -6.96 12.77
C ASP A 167 8.01 -5.97 13.32
N PHE A 168 9.26 -6.03 12.82
CA PHE A 168 10.31 -5.09 13.20
C PHE A 168 9.99 -3.65 12.79
N VAL A 169 9.56 -3.43 11.55
CA VAL A 169 9.19 -2.08 11.06
C VAL A 169 7.96 -1.55 11.80
N GLN A 170 7.06 -2.43 12.24
CA GLN A 170 5.92 -2.08 13.10
C GLN A 170 6.35 -1.61 14.50
N SER A 171 7.37 -2.24 15.11
CA SER A 171 7.81 -1.92 16.47
C SER A 171 8.84 -0.78 16.52
N GLU A 172 9.88 -0.86 15.68
CA GLU A 172 11.04 0.05 15.70
C GLU A 172 10.98 1.14 14.64
N GLY A 173 10.11 0.99 13.64
CA GLY A 173 9.97 1.94 12.54
C GLY A 173 10.88 1.69 11.34
N ILE A 174 10.62 2.41 10.26
CA ILE A 174 11.31 2.25 8.98
C ILE A 174 12.77 2.72 9.03
N ASP A 175 13.08 3.76 9.82
CA ASP A 175 14.42 4.33 9.90
C ASP A 175 15.38 3.40 10.65
N ALA A 176 14.92 2.78 11.74
CA ALA A 176 15.67 1.74 12.45
C ALA A 176 15.93 0.54 11.54
N PHE A 177 14.94 0.16 10.72
CA PHE A 177 15.13 -0.91 9.75
C PHE A 177 16.16 -0.53 8.67
N ALA A 178 16.09 0.70 8.15
CA ALA A 178 17.04 1.20 7.17
C ALA A 178 18.48 1.28 7.72
N ALA A 179 18.65 1.55 9.02
CA ALA A 179 19.96 1.63 9.68
C ALA A 179 20.76 0.33 9.56
N PHE A 180 20.10 -0.85 9.55
CA PHE A 180 20.78 -2.12 9.31
C PHE A 180 21.56 -2.12 8.00
N ALA A 181 21.12 -1.42 6.95
CA ALA A 181 21.87 -1.34 5.70
C ALA A 181 23.12 -0.44 5.80
N CYS A 182 23.17 0.49 6.75
CA CYS A 182 24.26 1.46 6.95
C CYS A 182 25.32 0.98 7.96
N GLU A 183 24.98 0.04 8.84
CA GLU A 183 25.90 -0.55 9.83
C GLU A 183 27.00 -1.39 9.14
N GLY A 184 28.07 -0.72 8.70
CA GLY A 184 29.20 -1.33 8.02
C GLY A 184 30.06 -0.37 7.18
N GLU A 185 29.66 0.89 7.01
CA GLU A 185 30.53 1.96 6.44
C GLU A 185 31.41 2.62 7.51
N SER A 186 31.95 1.84 8.43
CA SER A 186 33.04 2.28 9.31
C SER A 186 34.33 1.73 8.70
N GLU A 187 34.79 2.31 7.59
CA GLU A 187 36.20 2.15 7.20
C GLU A 187 37.06 2.78 8.31
N GLU A 188 37.82 1.93 9.00
CA GLU A 188 39.00 2.35 9.73
C GLU A 188 39.92 3.10 8.77
N VAL A 189 39.87 4.43 8.80
CA VAL A 189 40.94 5.25 8.26
C VAL A 189 42.10 5.13 9.24
N GLU A 190 42.99 4.16 9.00
CA GLU A 190 44.29 4.13 9.67
C GLU A 190 44.98 5.49 9.45
N PRO A 191 45.47 6.15 10.51
CA PRO A 191 46.20 7.40 10.33
C PRO A 191 47.53 7.09 9.65
N VAL A 192 47.70 7.62 8.43
CA VAL A 192 48.99 7.66 7.74
C VAL A 192 49.95 8.47 8.60
N THR A 193 50.84 7.78 9.33
CA THR A 193 51.98 8.40 9.99
C THR A 193 53.02 8.74 8.93
N VAL A 194 53.12 10.03 8.61
CA VAL A 194 54.22 10.56 7.81
C VAL A 194 55.45 10.63 8.73
N ALA A 195 56.45 9.81 8.44
CA ALA A 195 57.79 9.88 9.01
C ALA A 195 58.65 10.91 8.26
#